data_AF-A0A9P9EIJ5-F1
#
_entry.id   AF-A0A9P9EIJ5-F1
#
_cell.length_a   1.000
_cell.length_b   1.000
_cell.length_c   1.000
_cell.angle_alpha   90.00
_cell.angle_beta   90.00
_cell.angle_gamma   90.00
#
_symmetry.space_group_name_H-M   'P 1'
#
loop_
_entity.id
_entity.type
_entity.pdbx_description
1 polymer ?
#
loop_
_entity_poly.entity_id
_entity_poly.type
_entity_poly.pdbx_seq_one_letter_code
_entity_poly.pdbx_strand_id
1 'polypeptide(L)'
;MATSWPQDVAWPAEFREHATQLGKYLRDAILCIERAKDQPVPHDLAKIMAMGALSLVNKIHNILDLGTVHDALQMARTESKITAESTMQALNDIKTELKQAANTGQQTLEGIRESHEAQKKMKAAARESTDISRTVMTMVREIRRPAQPTEPATDLCIHSGWK
;
A
#
# COMPACT_ATOMS: atom_id res chain seq x y z
N MET A 1 24.24 60.27 49.90
CA MET A 1 23.03 60.26 49.06
C MET A 1 22.52 58.82 49.03
N ALA A 2 21.23 58.59 49.30
CA ALA A 2 20.65 57.24 49.26
C ALA A 2 20.61 56.75 47.81
N THR A 3 21.14 55.55 47.54
CA THR A 3 21.01 54.91 46.23
C THR A 3 19.53 54.59 45.98
N SER A 4 18.98 55.07 44.86
CA SER A 4 17.61 54.80 44.48
C SER A 4 17.47 53.32 44.06
N TRP A 5 16.54 52.62 44.69
CA TRP A 5 16.20 51.24 44.36
C TRP A 5 15.61 51.12 42.94
N PRO A 6 15.71 49.93 42.31
CA PRO A 6 15.03 49.66 41.05
C PRO A 6 13.53 49.93 41.19
N GLN A 7 12.95 50.58 40.19
CA GLN A 7 11.52 50.90 40.16
C GLN A 7 10.69 49.63 40.00
N ASP A 8 9.45 49.69 40.48
CA ASP A 8 8.49 48.61 40.34
C ASP A 8 8.19 48.35 38.86
N VAL A 9 8.32 47.10 38.43
CA VAL A 9 8.21 46.71 37.01
C VAL A 9 6.93 45.91 36.80
N ALA A 10 6.10 46.35 35.85
CA ALA A 10 4.98 45.56 35.36
C ALA A 10 5.50 44.29 34.67
N TRP A 11 5.18 43.13 35.23
CA TRP A 11 5.69 41.84 34.76
C TRP A 11 5.09 41.44 33.41
N PRO A 12 5.90 40.91 32.47
CA PRO A 12 5.44 40.54 31.14
C PRO A 12 4.79 39.15 31.16
N ALA A 13 3.86 38.91 30.23
CA ALA A 13 3.14 37.64 30.11
C ALA A 13 4.00 36.53 29.47
N GLU A 14 4.78 36.89 28.46
CA GLU A 14 5.64 36.03 27.65
C GLU A 14 6.84 35.49 28.44
N PHE A 15 7.11 34.18 28.35
CA PHE A 15 8.16 33.52 29.14
C PHE A 15 9.57 34.06 28.87
N ARG A 16 9.91 34.28 27.60
CA ARG A 16 11.25 34.74 27.19
C ARG A 16 11.54 36.16 27.69
N GLU A 17 10.52 37.01 27.64
CA GLU A 17 10.58 38.38 28.15
C GLU A 17 10.65 38.39 29.67
N HIS A 18 9.92 37.48 30.32
CA HIS A 18 9.91 37.30 31.77
C HIS A 18 11.30 36.92 32.32
N ALA A 19 11.97 35.92 31.74
CA ALA A 19 13.31 35.52 32.16
C ALA A 19 14.35 36.64 31.98
N THR A 20 14.22 37.39 30.87
CA THR A 20 15.13 38.49 30.54
C THR A 20 14.94 39.68 31.47
N GLN A 21 13.69 40.10 31.73
CA GLN A 21 13.36 41.18 32.65
C GLN A 21 13.69 40.82 34.10
N LEU A 22 13.39 39.60 34.53
CA LEU A 22 13.78 39.13 35.86
C LEU A 22 15.30 39.14 36.02
N GLY A 23 16.05 38.62 35.04
CA GLY A 23 17.51 38.63 35.08
C GLY A 23 18.10 40.04 35.13
N LYS A 24 17.52 41.00 34.39
CA LYS A 24 17.93 42.41 34.45
C LYS A 24 17.65 43.01 35.83
N TYR A 25 16.43 42.83 36.32
CA TYR A 25 16.00 43.35 37.60
C TYR A 25 16.81 42.80 38.78
N LEU A 26 17.08 41.49 38.79
CA LEU A 26 17.93 40.86 39.82
C LEU A 26 19.36 41.39 39.79
N ARG A 27 19.96 41.59 38.61
CA ARG A 27 21.29 42.21 38.50
C ARG A 27 21.31 43.64 39.05
N ASP A 28 20.32 44.44 38.69
CA ASP A 28 20.21 45.82 39.16
C ASP A 28 19.99 45.88 40.68
N ALA A 29 19.19 44.96 41.22
CA ALA A 29 18.96 44.83 42.66
C ALA A 29 20.22 44.41 43.42
N ILE A 30 20.98 43.41 42.92
CA ILE A 30 22.26 42.99 43.52
C ILE A 30 23.25 44.16 43.58
N LEU A 31 23.40 44.90 42.49
CA LEU A 31 24.27 46.09 42.44
C LEU A 31 23.82 47.18 43.43
N CYS A 32 22.52 47.35 43.65
CA CYS A 32 22.00 48.28 44.65
C CYS A 32 22.31 47.81 46.08
N ILE A 33 22.17 46.52 46.37
CA ILE A 33 22.48 45.92 47.67
C ILE A 33 23.98 46.04 47.97
N GLU A 34 24.85 45.71 47.02
CA GLU A 34 26.31 45.83 47.17
C GLU A 34 26.75 47.26 47.48
N ARG A 35 26.09 48.25 46.86
CA ARG A 35 26.37 49.69 47.11
C ARG A 35 25.79 50.18 48.43
N ALA A 36 24.68 49.60 48.87
CA ALA A 36 23.99 49.96 50.10
C ALA A 36 24.71 49.49 51.37
N LYS A 37 25.63 48.51 51.27
CA LYS A 37 26.39 47.91 52.37
C LYS A 37 25.48 47.44 53.51
N ASP A 38 25.37 48.22 54.59
CA ASP A 38 24.63 47.88 55.81
C ASP A 38 23.17 48.35 55.79
N GLN A 39 22.72 49.00 54.71
CA GLN A 39 21.36 49.50 54.62
C GLN A 39 20.39 48.35 54.29
N PRO A 40 19.30 48.20 55.07
CA PRO A 40 18.34 47.11 54.85
C PRO A 40 17.62 47.24 53.51
N VAL A 41 17.38 46.09 52.86
CA VAL A 41 16.63 46.02 51.60
C VAL A 41 15.14 46.29 51.87
N PRO A 42 14.48 47.16 51.07
CA PRO A 42 13.05 47.39 51.18
C PRO A 42 12.24 46.09 51.04
N HIS A 43 11.29 45.90 51.96
CA HIS A 43 10.46 44.69 52.00
C HIS A 43 9.69 44.45 50.69
N ASP A 44 9.12 45.51 50.11
CA ASP A 44 8.33 45.39 48.87
C ASP A 44 9.18 44.92 47.69
N LEU A 45 10.41 45.42 47.60
CA LEU A 45 11.38 45.01 46.59
C LEU A 45 11.75 43.53 46.73
N ALA A 46 12.01 43.07 47.96
CA ALA A 46 12.32 41.68 48.25
C ALA A 46 11.14 40.76 47.88
N LYS A 47 9.91 41.18 48.18
CA LYS A 47 8.69 40.47 47.80
C LYS A 47 8.53 40.35 46.29
N ILE A 48 8.78 41.42 45.54
CA ILE A 48 8.72 41.44 44.08
C ILE A 48 9.76 40.49 43.47
N MET A 49 11.00 40.50 43.96
CA MET A 49 12.04 39.55 43.54
C MET A 49 11.63 38.10 43.81
N ALA A 50 11.12 37.82 45.02
CA ALA A 50 10.69 36.48 45.39
C ALA A 50 9.53 36.01 44.51
N MET A 51 8.52 36.84 44.25
CA MET A 51 7.40 36.50 43.36
C MET A 51 7.85 36.28 41.91
N GLY A 52 8.73 37.13 41.38
CA GLY A 52 9.28 36.98 40.03
C GLY A 52 10.08 35.69 39.88
N ALA A 53 10.94 35.36 40.85
CA ALA A 53 11.67 34.11 40.88
C ALA A 53 10.74 32.89 40.98
N LEU A 54 9.74 32.94 41.86
CA LEU A 54 8.76 31.85 42.02
C LEU A 54 7.94 31.63 40.73
N SER A 55 7.53 32.72 40.07
CA SER A 55 6.80 32.69 38.81
C SER A 55 7.63 32.06 37.68
N LEU A 56 8.93 32.39 37.61
CA LEU A 56 9.84 31.77 36.66
C LEU A 56 10.00 30.27 36.92
N VAL A 57 10.21 29.86 38.18
CA VAL A 57 10.34 28.44 38.56
C VAL A 57 9.07 27.66 38.19
N ASN A 58 7.88 28.20 38.47
CA ASN A 58 6.61 27.59 38.09
C ASN A 58 6.44 27.49 36.57
N LYS A 59 6.81 28.53 35.80
CA LYS A 59 6.75 28.48 34.34
C LYS A 59 7.75 27.45 33.77
N ILE A 60 8.95 27.34 34.34
CA ILE A 60 9.94 26.33 33.94
C ILE A 60 9.41 24.91 34.24
N HIS A 61 8.80 24.69 35.41
CA HIS A 61 8.20 23.40 35.76
C HIS A 61 7.06 23.00 34.80
N ASN A 62 6.21 23.95 34.42
CA ASN A 62 5.14 23.69 33.44
C ASN A 62 5.67 23.41 32.02
N ILE A 63 6.82 23.97 31.63
CA ILE A 63 7.49 23.67 30.35
C ILE A 63 8.24 22.34 30.43
N LEU A 64 8.70 21.94 31.61
CA LEU A 64 9.41 20.68 31.86
C LEU A 64 8.53 19.43 31.81
N ASP A 65 7.24 19.57 31.48
CA ASP A 65 6.45 18.47 30.92
C ASP A 65 6.94 18.03 29.51
N LEU A 66 8.22 18.26 29.22
CA LEU A 66 8.97 17.71 28.11
C LEU A 66 9.05 16.19 28.21
N GLY A 67 8.91 15.61 29.41
CA GLY A 67 8.82 14.16 29.60
C GLY A 67 7.63 13.57 28.85
N THR A 68 6.43 14.13 29.05
CA THR A 68 5.22 13.69 28.34
C THR A 68 5.34 13.88 26.83
N VAL A 69 5.95 14.99 26.37
CA VAL A 69 6.18 15.24 24.94
C VAL A 69 7.22 14.26 24.37
N HIS A 70 8.28 13.96 25.11
CA HIS A 70 9.31 12.99 24.71
C HIS A 70 8.73 11.58 24.61
N ASP A 71 7.93 11.17 25.59
CA ASP A 71 7.27 9.87 25.61
C ASP A 71 6.25 9.75 24.47
N ALA A 72 5.42 10.78 24.26
CA ALA A 72 4.49 10.84 23.13
C ALA A 72 5.23 10.79 21.78
N LEU A 73 6.35 11.48 21.65
CA LEU A 73 7.18 11.44 20.44
C LEU A 73 7.82 10.07 20.23
N GLN A 74 8.30 9.42 21.29
CA GLN A 74 8.83 8.06 21.22
C GLN A 74 7.75 7.07 20.82
N MET A 75 6.55 7.15 21.43
CA MET A 75 5.40 6.32 21.07
C MET A 75 4.98 6.53 19.61
N ALA A 76 4.86 7.78 19.16
CA ALA A 76 4.54 8.07 17.76
C ALA A 76 5.60 7.52 16.81
N ARG A 77 6.88 7.57 17.19
CA ARG A 77 7.99 7.01 16.41
C ARG A 77 7.93 5.48 16.35
N THR A 78 7.65 4.80 17.45
CA THR A 78 7.56 3.33 17.47
C THR A 78 6.35 2.86 16.69
N GLU A 79 5.20 3.50 16.83
CA GLU A 79 3.98 3.20 16.07
C GLU A 79 4.18 3.42 14.57
N SER A 80 4.80 4.54 14.19
CA SER A 80 5.15 4.82 12.78
C SER A 80 6.11 3.77 12.21
N LYS A 81 7.12 3.35 13.00
CA LYS A 81 8.06 2.32 12.58
C LYS A 81 7.37 0.97 12.36
N ILE A 82 6.53 0.53 13.31
CA ILE A 82 5.76 -0.71 13.20
C ILE A 82 4.85 -0.67 11.96
N THR A 83 4.15 0.45 11.74
CA THR A 83 3.28 0.64 10.59
C THR A 83 4.05 0.57 9.28
N ALA A 84 5.22 1.22 9.21
CA ALA A 84 6.08 1.18 8.03
C ALA A 84 6.59 -0.24 7.74
N GLU A 85 7.08 -0.96 8.76
CA GLU A 85 7.55 -2.35 8.63
C GLU A 85 6.42 -3.29 8.19
N SER A 86 5.23 -3.18 8.80
CA SER A 86 4.05 -3.96 8.43
C SER A 86 3.60 -3.70 6.99
N THR A 87 3.58 -2.43 6.56
CA THR A 87 3.24 -2.06 5.18
C THR A 87 4.26 -2.61 4.19
N MET A 88 5.55 -2.56 4.53
CA MET A 88 6.63 -3.12 3.71
C MET A 88 6.50 -4.63 3.57
N GLN A 89 6.14 -5.33 4.65
CA GLN A 89 5.86 -6.76 4.62
C GLN A 89 4.66 -7.08 3.72
N ALA A 90 3.53 -6.39 3.89
CA ALA A 90 2.34 -6.59 3.07
C ALA A 90 2.63 -6.35 1.57
N LEU A 91 3.43 -5.34 1.23
CA LEU A 91 3.87 -5.11 -0.14
C LEU A 91 4.72 -6.25 -0.70
N ASN A 92 5.61 -6.82 0.11
CA ASN A 92 6.40 -7.97 -0.31
C ASN A 92 5.53 -9.21 -0.55
N ASP A 93 4.53 -9.45 0.31
CA ASP A 93 3.59 -10.56 0.16
C ASP A 93 2.73 -10.39 -1.11
N ILE A 94 2.21 -9.19 -1.36
CA ILE A 94 1.49 -8.88 -2.61
C ILE A 94 2.39 -9.12 -3.83
N LYS A 95 3.66 -8.74 -3.76
CA LYS A 95 4.62 -8.94 -4.85
C LYS A 95 4.89 -10.42 -5.12
N THR A 96 5.02 -11.25 -4.08
CA THR A 96 5.25 -12.69 -4.25
C THR A 96 4.01 -13.38 -4.81
N GLU A 97 2.82 -13.05 -4.31
CA GLU A 97 1.55 -13.55 -4.83
C GLU A 97 1.34 -13.17 -6.30
N LEU A 98 1.62 -11.91 -6.67
CA LEU A 98 1.51 -11.45 -8.06
C LEU A 98 2.45 -12.23 -8.99
N LYS A 99 3.68 -12.49 -8.54
CA LYS A 99 4.65 -13.28 -9.32
C LYS A 99 4.18 -14.73 -9.49
N GLN A 100 3.59 -15.32 -8.45
CA GLN A 100 3.01 -16.65 -8.52
C GLN A 100 1.79 -16.71 -9.45
N ALA A 101 0.91 -15.70 -9.39
CA ALA A 101 -0.25 -15.58 -10.26
C ALA A 101 0.18 -15.44 -11.72
N ALA A 102 1.19 -14.63 -12.02
CA ALA A 102 1.75 -14.48 -13.36
C ALA A 102 2.31 -15.81 -13.90
N ASN A 103 3.09 -16.53 -13.10
CA ASN A 103 3.63 -17.85 -13.48
C ASN A 103 2.51 -18.87 -13.75
N THR A 104 1.49 -18.90 -12.88
CA THR A 104 0.33 -19.80 -13.03
C THR A 104 -0.48 -19.46 -14.28
N GLY A 105 -0.68 -18.16 -14.56
CA GLY A 105 -1.31 -17.69 -15.78
C GLY A 105 -0.55 -18.13 -17.04
N GLN A 106 0.78 -18.03 -17.01
CA GLN A 106 1.62 -18.48 -18.12
C GLN A 106 1.54 -20.01 -18.32
N GLN A 107 1.58 -20.80 -17.26
CA GLN A 107 1.40 -22.26 -17.35
C GLN A 107 0.02 -22.63 -17.88
N THR A 108 -1.02 -21.93 -17.44
CA THR A 108 -2.39 -22.16 -17.91
C THR A 108 -2.52 -21.84 -19.39
N LEU A 109 -1.92 -20.74 -19.85
CA LEU A 109 -1.93 -20.35 -21.26
C LEU A 109 -1.21 -21.40 -22.13
N GLU A 110 -0.07 -21.92 -21.66
CA GLU A 110 0.64 -22.99 -22.37
C GLU A 110 -0.19 -24.27 -22.42
N GLY A 111 -0.82 -24.68 -21.31
CA GLY A 111 -1.72 -25.84 -21.29
C GLY A 111 -2.92 -25.69 -22.22
N ILE A 112 -3.51 -24.49 -22.33
CA ILE A 112 -4.56 -24.20 -23.31
C ILE A 112 -4.03 -24.34 -24.73
N ARG A 113 -2.81 -23.83 -25.02
CA ARG A 113 -2.16 -23.94 -26.33
C ARG A 113 -1.94 -25.39 -26.73
N GLU A 114 -1.37 -26.19 -25.83
CA GLU A 114 -1.14 -27.62 -26.05
C GLU A 114 -2.44 -28.39 -26.29
N SER A 115 -3.46 -28.15 -25.46
CA SER A 115 -4.78 -28.77 -25.60
C SER A 115 -5.46 -28.40 -26.91
N HIS A 116 -5.35 -27.13 -27.34
CA HIS A 116 -5.87 -26.68 -28.63
C HIS A 116 -5.18 -27.39 -29.82
N GLU A 117 -3.85 -27.54 -29.78
CA GLU A 117 -3.11 -28.27 -30.81
C GLU A 117 -3.49 -29.77 -30.84
N ALA A 118 -3.65 -30.40 -29.67
CA ALA A 118 -4.13 -31.77 -29.58
C ALA A 118 -5.55 -31.92 -30.17
N GLN A 119 -6.45 -30.99 -29.85
CA GLN A 119 -7.80 -30.97 -30.41
C GLN A 119 -7.79 -30.82 -31.93
N LYS A 120 -6.91 -29.97 -32.47
CA LYS A 120 -6.75 -29.77 -33.92
C LYS A 120 -6.29 -31.06 -34.60
N LYS A 121 -5.31 -31.76 -34.05
CA LYS A 121 -4.84 -33.07 -34.55
C LYS A 121 -5.93 -34.12 -34.50
N MET A 122 -6.65 -34.21 -33.39
CA MET A 122 -7.78 -35.14 -33.23
C MET A 122 -8.88 -34.88 -34.28
N LYS A 123 -9.25 -33.61 -34.51
CA LYS A 123 -10.22 -33.25 -35.55
C LYS A 123 -9.75 -33.62 -36.96
N ALA A 124 -8.45 -33.48 -37.25
CA ALA A 124 -7.88 -33.89 -38.54
C ALA A 124 -7.97 -35.41 -38.74
N ALA A 125 -7.54 -36.20 -37.75
CA ALA A 125 -7.61 -37.66 -37.80
C ALA A 125 -9.06 -38.18 -37.93
N ALA A 126 -10.02 -37.55 -37.22
CA ALA A 126 -11.42 -37.89 -37.34
C ALA A 126 -11.98 -37.65 -38.76
N ARG A 127 -11.58 -36.54 -39.41
CA ARG A 127 -11.95 -36.26 -40.80
C ARG A 127 -11.39 -37.31 -41.76
N GLU A 128 -10.11 -37.64 -41.62
CA GLU A 128 -9.45 -38.67 -42.43
C GLU A 128 -10.15 -40.03 -42.28
N SER A 129 -10.44 -40.45 -41.05
CA SER A 129 -11.20 -41.68 -40.78
C SER A 129 -12.59 -41.67 -41.42
N THR A 130 -13.29 -40.52 -41.39
CA THR A 130 -14.61 -40.37 -42.02
C THR A 130 -14.52 -40.51 -43.54
N ASP A 131 -13.51 -39.94 -44.17
CA ASP A 131 -13.30 -40.04 -45.62
C ASP A 131 -12.91 -41.46 -46.05
N ILE A 132 -12.07 -42.15 -45.27
CA ILE A 132 -11.78 -43.57 -45.46
C ILE A 132 -13.08 -44.39 -45.36
N SER A 133 -13.88 -44.18 -44.32
CA SER A 133 -15.14 -44.92 -44.11
C SER A 133 -16.11 -44.69 -45.27
N ARG A 134 -16.21 -43.46 -45.78
CA ARG A 134 -17.00 -43.13 -46.99
C ARG A 134 -16.52 -43.90 -48.21
N THR A 135 -15.19 -43.94 -48.43
CA THR A 135 -14.56 -44.65 -49.55
C THR A 135 -14.81 -46.16 -49.49
N VAL A 136 -14.69 -46.75 -48.30
CA VAL A 136 -15.00 -48.18 -48.08
C VAL A 136 -16.47 -48.46 -48.38
N MET A 137 -17.40 -47.62 -47.93
CA MET A 137 -18.82 -47.80 -48.24
C MET A 137 -19.12 -47.70 -49.74
N THR A 138 -18.45 -46.81 -50.48
CA THR A 138 -18.61 -46.74 -51.94
C THR A 138 -18.11 -48.00 -52.62
N MET A 139 -16.94 -48.52 -52.24
CA MET A 139 -16.40 -49.78 -52.77
C MET A 139 -17.29 -50.98 -52.44
N VAL A 140 -17.79 -51.08 -51.20
CA VAL A 140 -18.73 -52.15 -50.80
C VAL A 140 -20.01 -52.09 -51.62
N ARG A 141 -20.53 -50.88 -51.92
CA ARG A 141 -21.73 -50.71 -52.75
C ARG A 141 -21.47 -51.12 -54.20
N GLU A 142 -20.28 -50.88 -54.73
CA GLU A 142 -19.88 -51.35 -56.07
C GLU A 142 -19.76 -52.86 -56.14
N ILE A 143 -19.13 -53.51 -55.15
CA ILE A 143 -19.01 -54.97 -55.06
C ILE A 143 -20.40 -55.63 -54.88
N ARG A 144 -21.28 -55.01 -54.08
CA ARG A 144 -22.64 -55.52 -53.82
C ARG A 144 -23.60 -55.25 -54.98
N ARG A 145 -23.20 -54.48 -55.99
CA ARG A 145 -24.01 -54.28 -57.20
C ARG A 145 -24.06 -55.63 -57.93
N PRO A 146 -25.22 -56.30 -58.04
CA PRO A 146 -25.32 -57.53 -58.80
C PRO A 146 -24.92 -57.24 -60.25
N ALA A 147 -24.14 -58.13 -60.86
CA ALA A 147 -23.84 -58.07 -62.29
C ALA A 147 -25.16 -57.91 -63.04
N GLN A 148 -25.29 -56.83 -63.82
CA GLN A 148 -26.48 -56.64 -64.63
C GLN A 148 -26.63 -57.87 -65.56
N PRO A 149 -27.84 -58.46 -65.66
CA PRO A 149 -28.11 -59.39 -66.74
C PRO A 149 -27.93 -58.62 -68.04
N THR A 150 -27.06 -59.11 -68.91
CA THR A 150 -27.11 -58.79 -70.33
C THR A 150 -28.48 -59.23 -70.85
N GLU A 151 -29.43 -58.30 -70.94
CA GLU A 151 -30.68 -58.55 -71.65
C GLU A 151 -30.41 -58.56 -73.16
N PRO A 152 -30.90 -59.58 -73.89
CA PRO A 152 -30.84 -59.61 -75.35
C PRO A 152 -31.87 -58.65 -75.95
N ALA A 153 -31.45 -57.94 -76.99
CA ALA A 153 -32.33 -57.11 -77.81
C ALA A 153 -33.49 -57.97 -78.37
N THR A 154 -34.70 -57.64 -77.94
CA THR A 154 -35.94 -58.09 -78.55
C THR A 154 -36.13 -57.27 -79.82
N ASP A 155 -35.90 -57.90 -80.97
CA ASP A 155 -36.37 -57.35 -82.25
C ASP A 155 -37.70 -58.02 -82.61
N LEU A 156 -38.69 -57.16 -82.85
CA LEU A 156 -40.02 -57.49 -83.30
C LEU A 156 -39.95 -58.20 -84.66
N CYS A 157 -40.75 -59.25 -84.85
CA CYS A 157 -41.58 -59.37 -86.05
C CYS A 157 -42.69 -60.40 -85.85
N ILE A 158 -43.89 -59.87 -85.58
CA ILE A 158 -45.16 -60.54 -85.86
C ILE A 158 -45.36 -60.51 -87.38
N HIS A 159 -45.45 -61.67 -88.05
CA HIS A 159 -46.40 -61.84 -89.15
C HIS A 159 -46.63 -63.30 -89.59
N SER A 160 -47.92 -63.72 -89.49
CA SER A 160 -48.70 -64.57 -90.41
C SER A 160 -48.44 -66.07 -90.63
N GLY A 161 -49.55 -66.83 -90.52
CA GLY A 161 -49.96 -67.85 -91.52
C GLY A 161 -50.06 -69.29 -91.00
N TRP A 162 -51.23 -69.73 -90.49
CA TRP A 162 -52.21 -70.61 -91.18
C TRP A 162 -51.71 -72.03 -91.53
N LYS A 163 -52.14 -73.05 -90.78
CA LYS A 163 -53.26 -73.97 -91.12
C LYS A 163 -53.52 -74.96 -89.98
#